data_AF-A0A9J7A7I6-F1
#
_entry.id   AF-A0A9J7A7I6-F1
#
_cell.length_a   1.000
_cell.length_b   1.000
_cell.length_c   1.000
_cell.angle_alpha   90.00
_cell.angle_beta   90.00
_cell.angle_gamma   90.00
#
_symmetry.space_group_name_H-M   'P 1'
#
loop_
_entity.id
_entity.type
_entity.pdbx_description
1 polymer ?
#
loop_
_entity_poly.entity_id
_entity_poly.type
_entity_poly.pdbx_seq_one_letter_code
_entity_poly.pdbx_strand_id
1 'polypeptide(L)'
;MQLNRKRNFAALIALALSLSCAHVQARDDALMMPVEDVLTEFKDRLDPQVSFYFGKQAYPEPAAKMGEYVTNKKTNAFNKSDEEACKWVMLSALLQMQERALAEGGNAVVDIRSYYKKNEVSSETEYECHAGNLMAGVALIGRVVKID
;
A
#
# COMPACT_ATOMS: atom_id res chain seq x y z
N MET A 1 -33.39 51.18 17.11
CA MET A 1 -33.06 49.97 17.90
C MET A 1 -32.85 48.69 17.07
N GLN A 2 -33.53 48.51 15.92
CA GLN A 2 -33.41 47.30 15.07
C GLN A 2 -32.06 47.13 14.33
N LEU A 3 -31.35 48.22 14.00
CA LEU A 3 -30.10 48.17 13.22
C LEU A 3 -28.91 47.60 14.04
N ASN A 4 -28.84 47.91 15.34
CA ASN A 4 -27.79 47.41 16.24
C ASN A 4 -27.95 45.91 16.55
N ARG A 5 -29.20 45.41 16.58
CA ARG A 5 -29.50 43.99 16.80
C ARG A 5 -29.03 43.11 15.64
N LYS A 6 -29.15 43.59 14.40
CA LYS A 6 -28.65 42.93 13.18
C LYS A 6 -27.11 42.95 13.09
N ARG A 7 -26.48 44.07 13.46
CA ARG A 7 -25.01 44.21 13.47
C ARG A 7 -24.33 43.31 14.52
N ASN A 8 -24.97 43.14 15.68
CA ASN A 8 -24.51 42.22 16.72
C ASN A 8 -24.74 40.74 16.34
N PHE A 9 -25.84 40.42 15.64
CA PHE A 9 -26.08 39.07 15.10
C PHE A 9 -25.05 38.68 14.03
N ALA A 10 -24.71 39.61 13.12
CA ALA A 10 -23.68 39.38 12.11
C ALA A 10 -22.29 39.16 12.73
N ALA A 11 -21.95 39.91 13.79
CA ALA A 11 -20.70 39.73 14.52
C ALA A 11 -20.62 38.36 15.25
N LEU A 12 -21.74 37.87 15.79
CA LEU A 12 -21.81 36.56 16.45
C LEU A 12 -21.69 35.38 15.47
N ILE A 13 -22.27 35.49 14.27
CA ILE A 13 -22.13 34.46 13.22
C ILE A 13 -20.68 34.40 12.70
N ALA A 14 -20.04 35.56 12.49
CA ALA A 14 -18.64 35.62 12.05
C ALA A 14 -17.66 35.03 13.09
N LEU A 15 -17.92 35.20 14.38
CA LEU A 15 -17.10 34.63 15.46
C LEU A 15 -17.30 33.11 15.62
N ALA A 16 -18.49 32.58 15.32
CA ALA A 16 -18.78 31.15 15.38
C ALA A 16 -18.11 30.36 14.23
N LEU A 17 -17.94 30.96 13.05
CA LEU A 17 -17.25 30.33 11.91
C LEU A 17 -15.73 30.21 12.11
N SER A 18 -15.12 31.07 12.92
CA SER A 18 -13.66 31.03 13.20
C SER A 18 -13.20 29.89 14.13
N LEU A 19 -14.10 29.15 14.79
CA LEU A 19 -13.75 28.10 15.76
C LEU A 19 -13.77 26.65 15.21
N SER A 20 -13.99 26.47 13.90
CA SER A 20 -14.09 25.12 13.30
C SER A 20 -12.89 24.76 12.41
N CYS A 21 -11.68 25.13 12.82
CA CYS A 21 -10.47 24.48 12.32
C CYS A 21 -10.38 23.08 12.95
N ALA A 22 -11.17 22.12 12.45
CA ALA A 22 -10.89 20.72 12.70
C ALA A 22 -9.50 20.44 12.13
N HIS A 23 -8.53 20.15 12.99
CA HIS A 23 -7.22 19.69 12.57
C HIS A 23 -7.40 18.34 11.86
N VAL A 24 -7.56 18.35 10.55
CA VAL A 24 -7.44 17.15 9.73
C VAL A 24 -5.97 16.76 9.79
N GLN A 25 -5.61 15.91 10.76
CA GLN A 25 -4.29 15.31 10.79
C GLN A 25 -4.22 14.28 9.66
N ALA A 26 -3.46 14.62 8.61
CA ALA A 26 -3.10 13.68 7.56
C ALA A 26 -2.02 12.74 8.13
N ARG A 27 -2.48 11.68 8.81
CA ARG A 27 -1.63 10.60 9.30
C ARG A 27 -1.12 9.77 8.12
N ASP A 28 0.16 9.41 8.16
CA ASP A 28 0.86 8.52 7.22
C ASP A 28 2.01 7.84 7.98
N ASP A 29 1.71 6.74 8.66
CA ASP A 29 2.70 5.99 9.43
C ASP A 29 3.32 4.90 8.54
N ALA A 30 4.65 4.91 8.43
CA ALA A 30 5.40 3.86 7.75
C ALA A 30 5.59 2.67 8.69
N LEU A 31 5.05 1.52 8.31
CA LEU A 31 5.06 0.28 9.08
C LEU A 31 5.81 -0.80 8.27
N MET A 32 6.82 -1.41 8.90
CA MET A 32 7.44 -2.63 8.38
C MET A 32 6.63 -3.81 8.88
N MET A 33 6.04 -4.55 7.95
CA MET A 33 5.09 -5.62 8.24
C MET A 33 5.61 -6.96 7.69
N PRO A 34 5.37 -8.09 8.37
CA PRO A 34 5.83 -9.40 7.92
C PRO A 34 5.14 -9.83 6.62
N VAL A 35 5.95 -10.24 5.64
CA VAL A 35 5.48 -10.80 4.36
C VAL A 35 4.75 -12.12 4.57
N GLU A 36 5.28 -12.97 5.46
CA GLU A 36 4.78 -14.31 5.74
C GLU A 36 3.31 -14.31 6.17
N ASP A 37 2.90 -13.34 7.00
CA ASP A 37 1.52 -13.20 7.44
C ASP A 37 0.55 -13.11 6.26
N VAL A 38 0.91 -12.33 5.23
CA VAL A 38 0.06 -12.14 4.04
C VAL A 38 0.09 -13.38 3.14
N LEU A 39 1.27 -13.97 2.95
CA LEU A 39 1.42 -15.16 2.10
C LEU A 39 0.68 -16.37 2.68
N THR A 40 0.69 -16.53 4.00
CA THR A 40 -0.01 -17.61 4.70
C THR A 40 -1.51 -17.33 4.82
N GLU A 41 -1.92 -16.11 5.22
CA GLU A 41 -3.34 -15.77 5.42
C GLU A 41 -4.14 -15.78 4.11
N PHE A 42 -3.53 -15.36 2.99
CA PHE A 42 -4.21 -15.24 1.69
C PHE A 42 -3.72 -16.22 0.63
N LYS A 43 -3.08 -17.32 1.05
CA LYS A 43 -2.52 -18.34 0.15
C LYS A 43 -3.51 -18.78 -0.94
N ASP A 44 -4.77 -19.02 -0.57
CA ASP A 44 -5.82 -19.48 -1.50
C ASP A 44 -6.25 -18.43 -2.53
N ARG A 45 -5.83 -17.18 -2.36
CA ARG A 45 -6.10 -16.08 -3.30
C ARG A 45 -4.95 -15.87 -4.30
N LEU A 46 -3.79 -16.45 -4.05
CA LEU A 46 -2.62 -16.36 -4.91
C LEU A 46 -2.56 -17.60 -5.80
N ASP A 47 -2.21 -17.42 -7.07
CA ASP A 47 -2.03 -18.53 -8.00
C ASP A 47 -0.76 -19.29 -7.60
N PRO A 48 -0.85 -20.59 -7.24
CA PRO A 48 0.31 -21.37 -6.85
C PRO A 48 1.33 -21.57 -7.98
N GLN A 49 0.99 -21.22 -9.23
CA GLN A 49 1.92 -21.24 -10.37
C GLN A 49 2.81 -20.00 -10.44
N VAL A 50 2.56 -18.97 -9.62
CA VAL A 50 3.39 -17.76 -9.57
C VAL A 50 4.11 -17.69 -8.23
N SER A 51 5.43 -17.80 -8.28
CA SER A 51 6.29 -17.71 -7.09
C SER A 51 6.71 -16.26 -6.82
N PHE A 52 6.74 -15.87 -5.55
CA PHE A 52 7.22 -14.56 -5.10
C PHE A 52 8.51 -14.72 -4.31
N TYR A 53 9.55 -13.98 -4.66
CA TYR A 53 10.82 -13.95 -3.94
C TYR A 53 11.19 -12.52 -3.57
N PHE A 54 11.29 -12.28 -2.27
CA PHE A 54 11.52 -10.97 -1.66
C PHE A 54 13.01 -10.72 -1.43
N GLY A 55 13.43 -9.48 -1.68
CA GLY A 55 14.81 -9.05 -1.49
C GLY A 55 15.82 -10.00 -2.14
N LYS A 56 16.70 -10.57 -1.31
CA LYS A 56 17.79 -11.45 -1.76
C LYS A 56 17.49 -12.95 -1.55
N GLN A 57 16.23 -13.31 -1.31
CA GLN A 57 15.82 -14.71 -1.25
C GLN A 57 16.34 -15.47 -2.47
N ALA A 58 16.87 -16.67 -2.25
CA ALA A 58 17.35 -17.51 -3.34
C ALA A 58 16.18 -18.01 -4.19
N TYR A 59 16.36 -17.96 -5.51
CA TYR A 59 15.43 -18.48 -6.51
C TYR A 59 16.20 -19.23 -7.61
N PRO A 60 15.55 -20.14 -8.37
CA PRO A 60 16.19 -20.84 -9.49
C PRO A 60 16.71 -19.87 -10.55
N GLU A 61 17.77 -20.25 -11.28
CA GLU A 61 18.31 -19.41 -12.35
C GLU A 61 17.24 -19.14 -13.41
N PRO A 62 16.95 -17.86 -13.75
CA PRO A 62 15.92 -17.53 -14.72
C PRO A 62 16.24 -18.02 -16.14
N ALA A 63 15.33 -18.79 -16.74
CA ALA A 63 15.33 -19.09 -18.16
C ALA A 63 15.07 -17.84 -19.03
N ALA A 64 14.29 -16.88 -18.50
CA ALA A 64 14.05 -15.59 -19.14
C ALA A 64 13.79 -14.49 -18.12
N LYS A 65 14.12 -13.24 -18.48
CA LYS A 65 13.87 -12.03 -17.68
C LYS A 65 12.98 -11.08 -18.48
N MET A 66 11.84 -10.68 -17.91
CA MET A 66 10.79 -9.92 -18.61
C MET A 66 10.68 -8.46 -18.15
N GLY A 67 11.68 -7.99 -17.39
CA GLY A 67 11.72 -6.62 -16.89
C GLY A 67 11.23 -6.47 -15.46
N GLU A 68 11.30 -5.24 -14.98
CA GLU A 68 10.98 -4.86 -13.61
C GLU A 68 9.76 -3.94 -13.60
N TYR A 69 8.82 -4.22 -12.71
CA TYR A 69 7.51 -3.59 -12.70
C TYR A 69 7.19 -3.05 -11.32
N VAL A 70 6.51 -1.92 -11.29
CA VAL A 70 6.06 -1.26 -10.05
C VAL A 70 4.57 -1.48 -9.87
N THR A 71 4.18 -1.75 -8.63
CA THR A 71 2.80 -1.70 -8.15
C THR A 71 2.68 -0.57 -7.13
N ASN A 72 1.53 0.10 -7.11
CA ASN A 72 1.22 1.12 -6.12
C ASN A 72 -0.27 1.02 -5.80
N LYS A 73 -0.58 0.22 -4.78
CA LYS A 73 -1.95 -0.10 -4.40
C LYS A 73 -2.33 0.71 -3.18
N LYS A 74 -3.61 1.07 -3.12
CA LYS A 74 -4.22 1.75 -1.99
C LYS A 74 -5.55 1.09 -1.66
N THR A 75 -5.89 1.02 -0.38
CA THR A 75 -7.18 0.53 0.09
C THR A 75 -7.78 1.48 1.11
N ASN A 76 -9.09 1.38 1.33
CA ASN A 76 -9.77 2.07 2.41
C ASN A 76 -9.35 1.48 3.77
N ALA A 77 -8.78 2.31 4.63
CA ALA A 77 -8.38 1.97 6.00
C ALA A 77 -9.39 2.48 7.04
N PHE A 78 -10.47 3.14 6.61
CA PHE A 78 -11.46 3.67 7.53
C PHE A 78 -12.09 2.54 8.35
N ASN A 79 -12.08 2.72 9.67
CA ASN A 79 -12.62 1.77 10.65
C ASN A 79 -11.97 0.36 10.58
N LYS A 80 -10.69 0.27 10.20
CA LYS A 80 -9.86 -0.94 10.26
C LYS A 80 -8.63 -0.69 11.14
N SER A 81 -8.01 -1.76 11.64
CA SER A 81 -6.67 -1.64 12.18
C SER A 81 -5.66 -1.38 11.04
N ASP A 82 -4.52 -0.78 11.38
CA ASP A 82 -3.46 -0.60 10.38
C ASP A 82 -2.97 -1.93 9.84
N GLU A 83 -2.84 -2.94 10.70
CA GLU A 83 -2.46 -4.30 10.32
C GLU A 83 -3.41 -4.88 9.27
N GLU A 84 -4.72 -4.83 9.52
CA GLU A 84 -5.73 -5.36 8.60
C GLU A 84 -5.68 -4.61 7.25
N ALA A 85 -5.60 -3.28 7.30
CA ALA A 85 -5.53 -2.46 6.09
C ALA A 85 -4.25 -2.73 5.30
N CYS A 86 -3.11 -2.88 5.97
CA CYS A 86 -1.80 -3.19 5.37
C CYS A 86 -1.77 -4.58 4.73
N LYS A 87 -2.27 -5.60 5.43
CA LYS A 87 -2.40 -6.96 4.89
C LYS A 87 -3.25 -6.99 3.63
N TRP A 88 -4.39 -6.28 3.64
CA TRP A 88 -5.29 -6.23 2.49
C TRP A 88 -4.69 -5.52 1.26
N VAL A 89 -3.99 -4.40 1.46
CA VAL A 89 -3.34 -3.69 0.36
C VAL A 89 -2.10 -4.42 -0.15
N MET A 90 -1.37 -5.12 0.73
CA MET A 90 -0.24 -5.98 0.34
C MET A 90 -0.70 -7.13 -0.57
N LEU A 91 -1.78 -7.83 -0.20
CA LEU A 91 -2.40 -8.82 -1.07
C LEU A 91 -2.78 -8.22 -2.43
N SER A 92 -3.35 -7.02 -2.43
CA SER A 92 -3.72 -6.33 -3.68
C SER A 92 -2.50 -6.01 -4.56
N ALA A 93 -1.32 -5.79 -3.95
CA ALA A 93 -0.06 -5.58 -4.67
C ALA A 93 0.49 -6.90 -5.23
N LEU A 94 0.45 -7.98 -4.45
CA LEU A 94 0.83 -9.32 -4.88
C LEU A 94 -0.02 -9.82 -6.06
N LEU A 95 -1.34 -9.61 -6.01
CA LEU A 95 -2.23 -9.95 -7.12
C LEU A 95 -1.87 -9.19 -8.39
N GLN A 96 -1.51 -7.90 -8.29
CA GLN A 96 -1.08 -7.13 -9.46
C GLN A 96 0.28 -7.61 -10.00
N MET A 97 1.22 -7.98 -9.11
CA MET A 97 2.50 -8.58 -9.51
C MET A 97 2.27 -9.93 -10.21
N GLN A 98 1.34 -10.74 -9.72
CA GLN A 98 0.93 -12.01 -10.32
C GLN A 98 0.35 -11.82 -11.72
N GLU A 99 -0.65 -10.94 -11.85
CA GLU A 99 -1.26 -10.61 -13.13
C GLU A 99 -0.21 -10.13 -14.14
N ARG A 100 0.74 -9.31 -13.67
CA ARG A 100 1.87 -8.88 -14.49
C ARG A 100 2.76 -10.05 -14.88
N ALA A 101 3.14 -10.92 -13.96
CA ALA A 101 3.98 -12.08 -14.27
C ALA A 101 3.36 -12.95 -15.36
N LEU A 102 2.08 -13.26 -15.22
CA LEU A 102 1.33 -14.04 -16.21
C LEU A 102 1.23 -13.33 -17.57
N ALA A 103 0.98 -12.02 -17.57
CA ALA A 103 0.86 -11.22 -18.79
C ALA A 103 2.16 -11.15 -19.60
N GLU A 104 3.31 -11.11 -18.92
CA GLU A 104 4.63 -11.13 -19.58
C GLU A 104 5.12 -12.56 -19.94
N GLY A 105 4.34 -13.59 -19.63
CA GLY A 105 4.70 -15.00 -19.86
C GLY A 105 5.64 -15.60 -18.82
N GLY A 106 5.83 -14.92 -17.70
CA GLY A 106 6.61 -15.38 -16.54
C GLY A 106 5.81 -16.26 -15.59
N ASN A 107 6.50 -16.82 -14.60
CA ASN A 107 5.92 -17.61 -13.52
C ASN A 107 6.55 -17.29 -12.15
N ALA A 108 7.38 -16.26 -12.08
CA ALA A 108 7.84 -15.74 -10.80
C ALA A 108 8.08 -14.24 -10.85
N VAL A 109 7.92 -13.61 -9.70
CA VAL A 109 8.38 -12.25 -9.44
C VAL A 109 9.46 -12.33 -8.39
N VAL A 110 10.67 -11.95 -8.78
CA VAL A 110 11.87 -12.03 -7.94
C VAL A 110 12.35 -10.64 -7.58
N ASP A 111 13.24 -10.59 -6.58
CA ASP A 111 13.87 -9.33 -6.17
C ASP A 111 12.81 -8.29 -5.77
N ILE A 112 11.75 -8.74 -5.08
CA ILE A 112 10.64 -7.88 -4.65
C ILE A 112 11.11 -6.97 -3.52
N ARG A 113 10.89 -5.66 -3.68
CA ARG A 113 11.29 -4.62 -2.73
C ARG A 113 10.16 -3.62 -2.55
N SER A 114 10.09 -3.00 -1.38
CA SER A 114 9.17 -1.87 -1.18
C SER A 114 9.68 -0.65 -1.95
N TYR A 115 8.75 0.13 -2.54
CA TYR A 115 9.05 1.19 -3.50
C TYR A 115 8.31 2.51 -3.20
N TYR A 116 8.26 2.90 -1.93
CA TYR A 116 7.53 4.11 -1.57
C TYR A 116 8.27 5.38 -2.01
N LYS A 117 7.55 6.28 -2.71
CA LYS A 117 8.10 7.54 -3.26
C LYS A 117 9.43 7.36 -4.04
N LYS A 118 9.57 6.21 -4.73
CA LYS A 118 10.78 5.82 -5.47
C LYS A 118 12.02 5.54 -4.61
N ASN A 119 11.84 5.36 -3.31
CA ASN A 119 12.88 4.82 -2.44
C ASN A 119 12.67 3.32 -2.29
N GLU A 120 13.76 2.58 -2.39
CA GLU A 120 13.75 1.13 -2.30
C GLU A 120 14.14 0.66 -0.89
N VAL A 121 13.27 -0.14 -0.29
CA VAL A 121 13.56 -0.86 0.95
C VAL A 121 13.49 -2.35 0.64
N SER A 122 14.66 -3.00 0.70
CA SER A 122 14.81 -4.42 0.44
C SER A 122 14.81 -5.20 1.76
N SER A 123 13.91 -6.17 1.89
CA SER A 123 13.86 -7.12 2.98
C SER A 123 13.36 -8.45 2.44
N GLU A 124 13.86 -9.56 3.00
CA GLU A 124 13.41 -10.91 2.65
C GLU A 124 12.13 -11.29 3.39
N THR A 125 11.81 -10.59 4.49
CA THR A 125 10.76 -11.00 5.44
C THR A 125 9.74 -9.91 5.70
N GLU A 126 10.01 -8.66 5.32
CA GLU A 126 9.14 -7.52 5.62
C GLU A 126 8.84 -6.66 4.38
N TYR A 127 7.70 -5.97 4.40
CA TYR A 127 7.32 -4.97 3.41
C TYR A 127 6.91 -3.66 4.11
N GLU A 128 7.09 -2.54 3.41
CA GLU A 128 6.72 -1.22 3.89
C GLU A 128 5.27 -0.91 3.52
N CYS A 129 4.45 -0.63 4.53
CA CYS A 129 3.09 -0.16 4.40
C CYS A 129 2.96 1.26 4.95
N HIS A 130 2.21 2.09 4.25
CA HIS A 130 1.86 3.44 4.66
C HIS A 130 0.43 3.49 5.16
N ALA A 131 0.24 3.54 6.47
CA ALA A 131 -1.06 3.52 7.13
C ALA A 131 -1.52 4.93 7.51
N GLY A 132 -2.63 5.37 6.92
CA GLY A 132 -3.28 6.64 7.25
C GLY A 132 -4.73 6.46 7.71
N ASN A 133 -5.34 7.54 8.20
CA ASN A 133 -6.69 7.51 8.79
C ASN A 133 -7.79 7.03 7.83
N LEU A 134 -7.62 7.28 6.53
CA LEU A 134 -8.61 6.94 5.50
C LEU A 134 -8.12 5.87 4.54
N MET A 135 -6.81 5.80 4.32
CA MET A 135 -6.20 4.94 3.31
C MET A 135 -4.94 4.30 3.84
N ALA A 136 -4.71 3.04 3.46
CA ALA A 136 -3.42 2.38 3.56
C ALA A 136 -2.86 2.14 2.15
N GLY A 137 -1.54 2.18 2.01
CA GLY A 137 -0.85 2.02 0.73
C GLY A 137 0.37 1.13 0.81
N VAL A 138 0.56 0.29 -0.20
CA VAL A 138 1.78 -0.49 -0.41
C VAL A 138 2.22 -0.30 -1.85
N ALA A 139 3.51 0.01 -2.02
CA ALA A 139 4.16 0.07 -3.32
C ALA A 139 5.29 -0.93 -3.35
N LEU A 140 5.30 -1.79 -4.37
CA LEU A 140 6.35 -2.80 -4.57
C LEU A 140 6.98 -2.59 -5.94
N ILE A 141 8.26 -2.91 -6.05
CA ILE A 141 8.96 -3.12 -7.32
C ILE A 141 9.49 -4.55 -7.34
N GLY A 142 9.45 -5.21 -8.49
CA GLY A 142 9.97 -6.57 -8.64
C GLY A 142 10.17 -6.96 -10.09
N ARG A 143 11.07 -7.93 -10.31
CA ARG A 143 11.43 -8.41 -11.66
C ARG A 143 10.63 -9.64 -12.01
N VAL A 144 9.95 -9.61 -13.16
CA VAL A 144 9.29 -10.80 -13.68
C VAL A 144 10.31 -11.67 -14.38
N VAL A 145 10.25 -12.96 -14.08
CA VAL A 145 11.11 -13.99 -14.68
C VAL A 145 10.33 -15.24 -15.04
N LYS A 146 10.91 -16.03 -15.93
CA LYS A 146 10.58 -17.44 -16.13
C LYS A 146 11.62 -18.28 -15.42
N ILE A 147 11.19 -19.14 -14.51
CA ILE A 147 11.98 -20.19 -13.88
C ILE A 147 11.46 -21.56 -14.34
N ASP A 148 12.37 -22.52 -14.44
CA ASP A 148 12.08 -23.91 -14.86
C ASP A 148 11.61 -24.79 -13.70
#